data_AF-A0A0F9S9F0-F1
#
_entry.id   AF-A0A0F9S9F0-F1
#
_cell.length_a   1.000
_cell.length_b   1.000
_cell.length_c   1.000
_cell.angle_alpha   90.00
_cell.angle_beta   90.00
_cell.angle_gamma   90.00
#
_symmetry.space_group_name_H-M   'P 1'
#
loop_
_entity.id
_entity.type
_entity.pdbx_description
1 polymer ?
#
loop_
_entity_poly.entity_id
_entity_poly.type
_entity_poly.pdbx_seq_one_letter_code
_entity_poly.pdbx_strand_id
1 'polypeptide(L)' 'MKFDRLRKKDRNQAVVKMYDEHPELGLAEIGEKFDVTGARIWQIVTRYKELEAQGAQ' A
#
# COMPACT_ATOMS: atom_id res chain seq x y z
N MET A 1 16.45 13.24 -3.17
CA MET A 1 15.62 14.31 -3.76
C MET A 1 14.22 14.31 -3.12
N LYS A 2 13.51 15.45 -3.09
CA LYS A 2 12.15 15.59 -2.53
C LYS A 2 11.08 14.81 -3.35
N PHE A 3 11.32 14.64 -4.65
CA PHE A 3 10.41 14.01 -5.60
C PHE A 3 10.25 12.49 -5.42
N ASP A 4 11.30 11.76 -4.99
CA ASP A 4 11.21 10.32 -4.67
C ASP A 4 10.27 10.00 -3.50
N ARG A 5 10.21 10.90 -2.51
CA ARG A 5 9.34 10.72 -1.33
C ARG A 5 7.86 10.90 -1.67
N LEU A 6 7.55 11.86 -2.55
CA LEU A 6 6.20 12.08 -3.05
C LEU A 6 5.72 10.87 -3.86
N ARG A 7 6.51 10.41 -4.83
CA ARG A 7 6.21 9.19 -5.62
C ARG A 7 6.00 7.96 -4.75
N LYS A 8 6.78 7.80 -3.67
CA LYS A 8 6.62 6.70 -2.72
C LYS A 8 5.29 6.78 -1.96
N LYS A 9 4.87 7.98 -1.54
CA LYS A 9 3.59 8.18 -0.84
C LYS A 9 2.42 7.86 -1.77
N ASP A 10 2.45 8.40 -2.98
CA ASP A 10 1.38 8.20 -3.97
C ASP A 10 1.24 6.72 -4.35
N ARG A 11 2.36 6.02 -4.58
CA ARG A 11 2.36 4.56 -4.81
C ARG A 11 1.75 3.80 -3.63
N ASN A 12 2.16 4.14 -2.40
CA ASN A 12 1.63 3.45 -1.22
C ASN A 12 0.12 3.67 -1.06
N GLN A 13 -0.40 4.87 -1.34
CA GLN A 13 -1.84 5.12 -1.34
C GLN A 13 -2.56 4.32 -2.42
N ALA A 14 -2.00 4.26 -3.64
CA ALA A 14 -2.55 3.45 -4.72
C ALA A 14 -2.57 1.95 -4.38
N VAL A 15 -1.53 1.44 -3.70
CA VAL A 15 -1.46 0.06 -3.21
C VAL A 15 -2.58 -0.25 -2.22
N VAL A 16 -2.81 0.63 -1.23
CA VAL A 16 -3.86 0.43 -0.23
C VAL A 16 -5.23 0.46 -0.88
N LYS A 17 -5.48 1.44 -1.75
CA LYS A 17 -6.73 1.54 -2.51
C LYS A 17 -7.00 0.27 -3.33
N MET A 18 -5.99 -0.23 -4.05
CA MET A 18 -6.11 -1.46 -4.83
C MET A 18 -6.44 -2.67 -3.94
N TYR A 19 -5.83 -2.76 -2.76
CA TYR A 19 -6.08 -3.85 -1.81
C TYR A 19 -7.51 -3.82 -1.26
N ASP A 20 -8.06 -2.64 -0.98
CA ASP A 20 -9.42 -2.49 -0.46
C ASP A 20 -10.50 -2.63 -1.56
N GLU A 21 -10.23 -2.16 -2.78
CA GLU A 21 -11.15 -2.28 -3.93
C GLU A 21 -11.21 -3.69 -4.52
N HIS A 22 -10.15 -4.48 -4.35
CA HIS A 22 -10.02 -5.83 -4.91
C HIS A 22 -9.62 -6.85 -3.84
N PRO A 23 -10.51 -7.19 -2.89
CA PRO A 23 -10.22 -8.17 -1.84
C PRO A 23 -9.98 -9.58 -2.39
N GLU A 24 -10.36 -9.86 -3.65
CA GLU A 24 -10.08 -11.10 -4.35
C GLU A 24 -8.62 -11.26 -4.78
N LEU A 25 -7.86 -10.17 -4.91
CA LEU A 25 -6.47 -10.21 -5.34
C LEU A 25 -5.53 -10.56 -4.20
N GLY A 26 -4.60 -11.47 -4.47
CA GLY A 26 -3.52 -11.79 -3.55
C GLY A 26 -2.49 -10.67 -3.44
N LEU A 27 -1.76 -10.64 -2.32
CA LEU A 27 -0.66 -9.68 -2.10
C LEU A 27 0.42 -9.75 -3.18
N ALA A 28 0.66 -10.94 -3.76
CA ALA A 28 1.61 -11.15 -4.83
C ALA A 28 1.16 -10.46 -6.14
N GLU A 29 -0.11 -10.65 -6.52
CA GLU A 29 -0.69 -10.08 -7.75
C GLU A 29 -0.74 -8.54 -7.69
N ILE A 30 -1.07 -7.99 -6.51
CA ILE A 30 -0.98 -6.55 -6.29
C ILE A 30 0.48 -6.10 -6.41
N GLY A 31 1.42 -6.87 -5.83
CA GLY A 31 2.84 -6.59 -5.91
C GLY A 31 3.35 -6.48 -7.36
N GLU A 32 2.96 -7.42 -8.22
CA GLU A 32 3.31 -7.43 -9.64
C GLU A 32 2.87 -6.16 -10.37
N LYS A 33 1.64 -5.65 -10.08
CA LYS A 33 1.14 -4.41 -10.70
C LYS A 33 1.93 -3.16 -10.30
N PHE A 34 2.52 -3.16 -9.11
CA PHE A 34 3.24 -2.02 -8.55
C PHE A 34 4.76 -2.18 -8.57
N ASP A 35 5.28 -3.23 -9.20
CA ASP A 35 6.70 -3.60 -9.23
C ASP A 35 7.31 -3.66 -7.81
N VAL A 36 6.59 -4.32 -6.89
CA VAL A 36 7.02 -4.51 -5.51
C VAL A 36 6.71 -5.92 -5.02
N THR A 37 7.46 -6.41 -4.05
CA THR A 37 7.21 -7.74 -3.48
C THR A 37 5.90 -7.78 -2.69
N GLY A 38 5.24 -8.93 -2.65
CA GLY A 38 4.03 -9.11 -1.82
C GLY A 38 4.28 -8.84 -0.33
N ALA A 39 5.48 -9.15 0.18
CA ALA A 39 5.89 -8.78 1.53
C ALA A 39 5.91 -7.25 1.74
N ARG A 40 6.31 -6.49 0.71
CA ARG A 40 6.29 -5.04 0.76
C ARG A 40 4.87 -4.48 0.73
N ILE A 41 3.97 -5.09 -0.03
CA ILE A 41 2.54 -4.77 -0.02
C ILE A 41 1.96 -4.95 1.39
N TRP A 42 2.21 -6.10 2.02
CA TRP A 42 1.76 -6.38 3.38
C TRP A 42 2.22 -5.30 4.37
N GLN A 43 3.50 -4.93 4.35
CA GLN A 43 4.02 -3.85 5.19
C GLN A 43 3.32 -2.50 4.95
N ILE A 44 3.00 -2.17 3.70
CA ILE A 44 2.32 -0.93 3.34
C ILE A 44 0.89 -0.94 3.91
N VAL A 45 0.13 -2.01 3.64
CA VAL A 45 -1.26 -2.13 4.05
C VAL A 45 -1.39 -2.14 5.57
N THR A 46 -0.61 -2.98 6.26
CA THR A 46 -0.63 -3.05 7.73
C THR A 46 -0.32 -1.68 8.35
N ARG A 47 0.72 -1.01 7.87
CA ARG A 47 1.10 0.31 8.40
C ARG A 47 0.02 1.36 8.18
N TYR A 48 -0.68 1.34 7.05
CA TYR A 48 -1.77 2.28 6.78
C TYR A 48 -2.98 2.01 7.67
N LYS A 49 -3.38 0.73 7.86
CA LYS A 49 -4.47 0.35 8.76
C LYS A 49 -4.19 0.74 10.22
N GLU A 50 -2.95 0.58 10.68
CA GLU A 50 -2.53 1.07 12.01
C GLU A 50 -2.66 2.58 12.15
N LEU A 51 -2.31 3.35 11.11
CA LEU A 51 -2.41 4.81 11.12
C LEU A 51 -3.86 5.28 11.07
N GLU A 52 -4.73 4.61 10.31
CA GLU A 52 -6.18 4.88 10.33
C GLU A 52 -6.78 4.59 11.69
N ALA A 53 -6.40 3.47 12.32
CA ALA A 53 -6.85 3.13 13.67
C ALA A 53 -6.40 4.16 14.73
N GLN A 54 -5.20 4.73 14.58
CA GLN A 54 -4.67 5.77 15.48
C GLN A 54 -5.25 7.17 15.21
N GLY A 55 -5.67 7.46 13.97
CA GLY A 55 -6.30 8.73 13.59
C GLY A 55 -7.80 8.79 13.87
N ALA A 56 -8.44 7.65 14.14
CA ALA A 56 -9.83 7.54 14.56
C ALA A 56 -10.03 7.67 16.09
N GLN A 57 -8.95 7.91 16.86
CA GLN A 57 -8.98 8.18 18.31
C GLN A 57 -8.90 9.67 18.64
#